data_AF-A0A1P8ASE2-F1
#
_entry.id   AF-A0A1P8ASE2-F1
#
_cell.length_a   1.000
_cell.length_b   1.000
_cell.length_c   1.000
_cell.angle_alpha   90.00
_cell.angle_beta   90.00
_cell.angle_gamma   90.00
#
_symmetry.space_group_name_H-M   'P 1'
#
loop_
_entity.id
_entity.type
_entity.pdbx_description
1 polymer ?
#
loop_
_entity_poly.entity_id
_entity_poly.type
_entity_poly.pdbx_seq_one_letter_code
_entity_poly.pdbx_strand_id
1 'polypeptide(L)'
;MNNAMVYGVANRVDFVIGDFIQLAPSLKGDVVFLSPPWGGPMYRDFESYNLDMLQPRDGYSLFQIAQSITPNIIMFLPRNVDLAQVEELAWLSSPPLNLEIEENFVGGRMKAVTAYFSCNAV
;
A
#
# COMPACT_ATOMS: atom_id res chain seq x y z
N MET A 1 0.23 8.53 -19.21
CA MET A 1 0.04 9.96 -19.56
C MET A 1 -1.39 10.30 -20.05
N ASN A 2 -1.96 9.57 -21.03
CA ASN A 2 -3.28 9.89 -21.61
C ASN A 2 -4.40 10.12 -20.58
N ASN A 3 -4.58 9.23 -19.61
CA ASN A 3 -5.66 9.37 -18.62
C ASN A 3 -5.52 10.64 -17.79
N ALA A 4 -4.32 10.98 -17.31
CA ALA A 4 -4.12 12.20 -16.53
C ALA A 4 -4.42 13.48 -17.33
N MET A 5 -4.24 13.46 -18.66
CA MET A 5 -4.66 14.58 -19.53
C MET A 5 -6.18 14.70 -19.60
N VAL A 6 -6.90 13.57 -19.71
CA VAL A 6 -8.38 13.55 -19.69
C VAL A 6 -8.92 14.14 -18.39
N TYR A 7 -8.26 13.85 -17.26
CA TYR A 7 -8.62 14.41 -15.95
C TYR A 7 -8.03 15.81 -15.66
N GLY A 8 -7.27 16.41 -16.58
CA GLY A 8 -6.73 17.77 -16.44
C GLY A 8 -5.63 17.94 -15.37
N VAL A 9 -4.98 16.84 -14.94
CA VAL A 9 -3.98 16.84 -13.86
C VAL A 9 -2.58 16.42 -14.32
N ALA A 10 -2.36 16.27 -15.63
CA ALA A 10 -1.10 15.78 -16.19
C ALA A 10 0.13 16.60 -15.77
N ASN A 11 -0.02 17.90 -15.50
CA ASN A 11 1.07 18.78 -15.03
C ASN A 11 1.41 18.62 -13.54
N ARG A 12 0.74 17.70 -12.83
CA ARG A 12 0.98 17.40 -11.41
C ARG A 12 1.54 15.99 -11.19
N VAL A 13 1.85 15.26 -12.27
CA VAL A 13 2.25 13.84 -12.20
C VAL A 13 3.44 13.59 -13.12
N ASP A 14 4.53 13.11 -12.54
CA ASP A 14 5.66 12.54 -13.28
C ASP A 14 5.45 11.03 -13.46
N PHE A 15 5.55 10.56 -14.71
CA PHE A 15 5.40 9.14 -15.03
C PHE A 15 6.77 8.48 -15.18
N VAL A 16 7.02 7.44 -14.38
CA VAL A 16 8.24 6.64 -14.44
C VAL A 16 7.87 5.20 -14.79
N ILE A 17 8.49 4.66 -15.84
CA ILE A 17 8.40 3.23 -16.19
C ILE A 17 9.60 2.53 -15.56
N GLY A 18 9.37 1.68 -14.58
CA GLY A 18 10.44 0.92 -13.93
C GLY A 18 9.94 0.07 -12.78
N ASP A 19 10.85 -0.70 -12.19
CA ASP A 19 10.61 -1.52 -11.01
C ASP A 19 10.73 -0.67 -9.75
N PHE A 20 9.63 -0.50 -9.00
CA PHE A 20 9.61 0.28 -7.76
C PHE A 20 10.67 -0.19 -6.76
N ILE A 21 10.93 -1.50 -6.66
CA ILE A 21 11.90 -2.06 -5.71
C ILE A 21 13.31 -1.56 -6.00
N GLN A 22 13.66 -1.42 -7.28
CA GLN A 22 14.96 -0.92 -7.71
C GLN A 22 15.04 0.60 -7.63
N LEU A 23 13.92 1.30 -7.84
CA LEU A 23 13.85 2.75 -7.83
C LEU A 23 13.77 3.36 -6.42
N ALA A 24 13.11 2.68 -5.49
CA ALA A 24 12.80 3.18 -4.15
C ALA A 24 13.98 3.84 -3.41
N PRO A 25 15.22 3.30 -3.44
CA PRO A 25 16.36 3.93 -2.76
C PRO A 25 16.73 5.33 -3.28
N SER A 26 16.31 5.67 -4.50
CA SER A 26 16.56 6.98 -5.13
C SER A 26 15.40 7.96 -5.00
N LEU A 27 14.22 7.48 -4.59
CA LEU A 27 13.02 8.29 -4.49
C LEU A 27 12.99 9.06 -3.16
N LYS A 28 12.32 10.22 -3.19
CA LYS A 28 12.00 11.03 -2.02
C LYS A 28 10.56 11.50 -2.13
N GLY A 29 9.84 11.50 -1.03
CA GLY A 29 8.47 11.98 -0.97
C GLY A 29 7.96 11.96 0.45
N ASP A 30 6.94 12.76 0.73
CA ASP A 30 6.37 12.86 2.08
C ASP A 30 5.50 11.64 2.43
N VAL A 31 4.88 11.01 1.42
CA VAL A 31 3.96 9.88 1.54
C VAL A 31 4.23 8.84 0.45
N VAL A 32 4.12 7.55 0.79
CA VAL A 32 4.12 6.44 -0.18
C VAL A 32 2.77 5.75 -0.18
N PHE A 33 2.14 5.65 -1.36
CA PHE A 33 0.93 4.87 -1.57
C PHE A 33 1.27 3.55 -2.28
N LEU A 34 0.99 2.43 -1.62
CA LEU A 34 1.22 1.07 -2.10
C LEU A 34 -0.10 0.43 -2.52
N SER A 35 -0.22 0.11 -3.81
CA SER A 35 -1.28 -0.74 -4.36
C SER A 35 -0.65 -1.87 -5.18
N PRO A 36 0.06 -2.81 -4.54
CA PRO A 36 0.72 -3.91 -5.23
C PRO A 36 -0.30 -4.86 -5.89
N PRO A 37 0.13 -5.69 -6.86
CA PRO A 37 -0.70 -6.76 -7.39
C PRO A 37 -1.17 -7.74 -6.30
N TRP A 38 -2.46 -8.06 -6.30
CA TRP A 38 -3.06 -9.02 -5.35
C TRP A 38 -3.20 -10.45 -5.91
N GLY A 39 -2.61 -10.74 -7.08
CA GLY A 39 -2.81 -12.03 -7.76
C GLY A 39 -4.11 -12.12 -8.60
N GLY A 40 -4.74 -10.99 -8.92
CA GLY A 40 -5.96 -10.95 -9.74
C GLY A 40 -7.20 -11.47 -8.99
N PRO A 41 -8.36 -11.67 -9.66
CA PRO A 41 -9.63 -11.95 -8.99
C PRO A 41 -9.64 -13.16 -8.04
N MET A 42 -8.68 -14.08 -8.22
CA MET A 42 -8.47 -15.27 -7.39
C MET A 42 -8.04 -14.96 -5.95
N TYR A 43 -7.64 -13.72 -5.62
CA TYR A 43 -7.39 -13.32 -4.22
C TYR A 43 -8.59 -13.62 -3.30
N ARG A 44 -9.80 -13.70 -3.88
CA ARG A 44 -11.07 -13.96 -3.21
C ARG A 44 -11.29 -15.43 -2.85
N ASP A 45 -10.48 -16.33 -3.38
CA ASP A 45 -10.61 -17.77 -3.15
C ASP A 45 -9.99 -18.17 -1.79
N PHE A 46 -9.19 -17.27 -1.20
CA PHE A 46 -8.63 -17.42 0.13
C PHE A 46 -9.59 -16.86 1.20
N GLU A 47 -9.76 -17.61 2.29
CA GLU A 47 -10.52 -17.13 3.45
C GLU A 47 -9.82 -15.94 4.12
N SER A 48 -8.51 -16.04 4.30
CA SER A 48 -7.62 -14.99 4.76
C SER A 48 -6.47 -14.79 3.75
N TYR A 49 -6.32 -13.57 3.26
CA TYR A 49 -5.26 -13.17 2.34
C TYR A 49 -4.03 -12.74 3.15
N ASN A 50 -2.97 -13.54 3.09
CA ASN A 50 -1.74 -13.29 3.83
C ASN A 50 -0.85 -12.30 3.07
N LEU A 51 -0.17 -11.40 3.78
CA LEU A 51 0.78 -10.44 3.20
C LEU A 51 1.93 -11.09 2.42
N ASP A 52 2.29 -12.34 2.74
CA ASP A 52 3.27 -13.16 2.01
C ASP A 52 2.83 -13.48 0.58
N MET A 53 1.53 -13.40 0.30
CA MET A 53 0.96 -13.65 -1.03
C MET A 53 1.16 -12.45 -1.98
N LEU A 54 1.55 -11.29 -1.47
CA LEU A 54 1.89 -10.14 -2.31
C LEU A 54 3.08 -10.45 -3.22
N GLN A 55 3.04 -9.87 -4.41
CA GLN A 55 4.08 -10.01 -5.43
C GLN A 55 4.42 -8.61 -5.98
N PRO A 56 5.66 -8.38 -6.45
CA PRO A 56 6.78 -9.32 -6.57
C PRO A 56 7.59 -9.54 -5.27
N ARG A 57 7.18 -8.93 -4.17
CA ARG A 57 7.73 -9.13 -2.81
C ARG A 57 6.57 -9.27 -1.83
N ASP A 58 6.82 -9.98 -0.74
CA ASP A 58 5.90 -10.06 0.39
C ASP A 58 5.64 -8.66 1.00
N GLY A 59 4.54 -8.54 1.73
CA GLY A 59 4.10 -7.27 2.31
C GLY A 59 5.09 -6.67 3.31
N TYR A 60 5.84 -7.49 4.06
CA TYR A 60 6.82 -7.01 5.04
C TYR A 60 8.02 -6.38 4.35
N SER A 61 8.61 -7.09 3.39
CA SER A 61 9.70 -6.58 2.55
C SER A 61 9.29 -5.32 1.79
N LEU A 62 8.09 -5.33 1.19
CA LEU A 62 7.57 -4.17 0.46
C LEU A 62 7.37 -2.96 1.37
N PHE A 63 6.85 -3.16 2.58
CA PHE A 63 6.64 -2.11 3.57
C PHE A 63 7.97 -1.51 4.04
N GLN A 64 8.99 -2.33 4.30
CA GLN A 64 10.33 -1.85 4.67
C GLN A 64 10.99 -1.05 3.54
N ILE A 65 10.78 -1.43 2.28
CA ILE A 65 11.24 -0.65 1.12
C ILE A 65 10.53 0.71 1.09
N ALA A 66 9.24 0.78 1.37
CA ALA A 66 8.52 2.05 1.45
C ALA A 66 9.02 2.91 2.63
N GLN A 67 9.32 2.30 3.77
CA GLN A 67 9.90 2.99 4.94
C GLN A 67 11.24 3.66 4.64
N SER A 68 12.04 3.14 3.69
CA SER A 68 13.30 3.81 3.32
C SER A 68 13.08 5.15 2.62
N ILE A 69 11.85 5.43 2.14
CA ILE A 69 11.46 6.70 1.51
C ILE A 69 10.84 7.63 2.57
N THR A 70 9.85 7.12 3.33
CA THR A 70 9.10 7.88 4.33
C THR A 70 8.38 6.93 5.30
N PRO A 71 8.17 7.35 6.56
CA PRO A 71 7.32 6.60 7.50
C PRO A 71 5.81 6.77 7.24
N ASN A 72 5.38 7.73 6.42
CA ASN A 72 3.96 7.92 6.11
C ASN A 72 3.57 7.04 4.92
N ILE A 73 2.98 5.89 5.20
CA ILE A 73 2.72 4.86 4.19
C ILE A 73 1.23 4.55 4.17
N ILE A 74 0.66 4.42 2.98
CA ILE A 74 -0.73 4.01 2.78
C ILE A 74 -0.71 2.72 1.98
N MET A 75 -1.35 1.67 2.47
CA MET A 75 -1.48 0.40 1.76
C MET A 75 -2.93 0.12 1.40
N PHE A 76 -3.18 -0.11 0.10
CA PHE A 76 -4.48 -0.54 -0.41
C PHE A 76 -4.47 -2.06 -0.61
N LEU A 77 -5.26 -2.76 0.19
CA LEU A 77 -5.18 -4.21 0.39
C LEU A 77 -6.51 -4.91 0.09
N PRO A 78 -6.48 -6.22 -0.22
CA PRO A 78 -7.69 -7.03 -0.35
C PRO A 78 -8.58 -6.95 0.88
N ARG A 79 -9.90 -6.97 0.68
CA ARG A 79 -10.89 -6.94 1.78
C ARG A 79 -10.79 -8.10 2.77
N ASN A 80 -10.16 -9.19 2.38
CA ASN A 80 -9.95 -10.41 3.18
C ASN A 80 -8.51 -10.50 3.68
N VAL A 81 -7.75 -9.39 3.71
CA VAL A 81 -6.37 -9.38 4.24
C VAL A 81 -6.36 -9.76 5.72
N ASP A 82 -5.33 -10.51 6.12
CA ASP A 82 -5.06 -10.80 7.53
C ASP A 82 -4.69 -9.51 8.27
N LEU A 83 -5.62 -8.97 9.05
CA LEU A 83 -5.43 -7.71 9.77
C LEU A 83 -4.34 -7.82 10.85
N ALA A 84 -4.09 -9.00 11.42
CA ALA A 84 -3.02 -9.17 12.40
C ALA A 84 -1.66 -8.92 11.75
N GLN A 85 -1.45 -9.40 10.52
CA GLN A 85 -0.22 -9.13 9.77
C GLN A 85 -0.09 -7.65 9.38
N VAL A 86 -1.20 -6.97 9.10
CA VAL A 86 -1.19 -5.51 8.83
C VAL A 86 -0.79 -4.75 10.10
N GLU A 87 -1.28 -5.14 11.28
CA GLU A 87 -0.87 -4.58 12.57
C GLU A 87 0.62 -4.80 12.85
N GLU A 88 1.16 -5.99 12.54
CA GLU A 88 2.58 -6.30 12.68
C GLU A 88 3.48 -5.33 11.90
N LEU A 89 3.05 -4.81 10.75
CA LEU A 89 3.83 -3.86 9.96
C LEU A 89 4.17 -2.58 10.75
N ALA A 90 3.25 -2.09 11.58
CA ALA A 90 3.46 -0.89 12.38
C ALA A 90 4.62 -1.07 13.39
N TRP A 91 4.83 -2.29 13.86
CA TRP A 91 5.89 -2.66 14.81
C TRP A 91 7.26 -2.85 14.16
N LEU A 92 7.36 -2.85 12.83
CA LEU A 92 8.64 -2.94 12.12
C LEU A 92 9.48 -1.66 12.25
N SER A 93 8.87 -0.55 12.66
CA SER A 93 9.54 0.72 12.91
C SER A 93 9.90 0.88 14.39
N SER A 94 10.94 1.68 14.68
CA SER A 94 11.29 2.08 16.04
C SER A 94 11.42 3.60 16.14
N PRO A 95 10.48 4.30 16.83
CA PRO A 95 9.30 3.75 17.50
C PRO A 95 8.27 3.17 16.51
N PRO A 96 7.34 2.31 16.98
CA PRO A 96 6.24 1.80 16.15
C PRO A 96 5.42 2.94 15.52
N LEU A 97 4.93 2.72 14.31
CA LEU A 97 4.04 3.66 13.63
C LEU A 97 2.62 3.53 14.18
N ASN A 98 1.86 4.62 14.14
CA ASN A 98 0.41 4.56 14.32
C ASN A 98 -0.20 3.88 13.10
N LEU A 99 -1.28 3.13 13.32
CA LEU A 99 -2.03 2.42 12.27
C LEU A 99 -3.51 2.78 12.39
N GLU A 100 -4.09 3.26 11.29
CA GLU A 100 -5.53 3.38 11.09
C GLU A 100 -5.96 2.46 9.94
N ILE A 101 -7.06 1.73 10.13
CA ILE A 101 -7.60 0.78 9.15
C ILE A 101 -8.99 1.27 8.72
N GLU A 102 -9.16 1.51 7.42
CA GLU A 102 -10.41 1.92 6.80
C GLU A 102 -10.94 0.81 5.87
N GLU A 103 -12.23 0.48 6.02
CA GLU A 103 -12.92 -0.44 5.12
C GLU A 103 -13.59 0.32 3.96
N ASN A 104 -13.27 -0.05 2.72
CA ASN A 104 -13.79 0.61 1.53
C ASN A 104 -15.07 -0.09 1.02
N PHE A 105 -16.17 0.64 0.92
CA PHE A 105 -17.46 0.13 0.43
C PHE A 105 -17.89 0.77 -0.89
N VAL A 106 -18.43 -0.05 -1.80
CA VAL A 106 -19.10 0.44 -3.03
C VAL A 106 -20.42 -0.30 -3.20
N GLY A 107 -21.53 0.44 -3.24
CA GLY A 107 -22.87 -0.13 -3.35
C GLY A 107 -23.22 -1.08 -2.19
N GLY A 108 -22.80 -0.72 -0.96
CA GLY A 108 -23.02 -1.51 0.25
C GLY A 108 -22.19 -2.79 0.34
N ARG A 109 -21.24 -3.02 -0.58
CA ARG A 109 -20.35 -4.19 -0.56
C ARG A 109 -18.91 -3.76 -0.30
N MET A 110 -18.27 -4.42 0.67
CA MET A 110 -16.86 -4.22 0.97
C MET A 110 -15.98 -4.64 -0.22
N LYS A 111 -15.03 -3.78 -0.59
CA LYS A 111 -14.14 -3.95 -1.74
C LYS A 111 -12.70 -4.19 -1.33
N ALA A 112 -12.21 -3.45 -0.34
CA ALA A 112 -10.82 -3.41 0.05
C ALA A 112 -10.66 -2.85 1.46
N VAL A 113 -9.46 -2.97 2.01
CA VAL A 113 -9.01 -2.27 3.20
C VAL A 113 -7.96 -1.24 2.79
N THR A 114 -7.99 -0.05 3.38
CA THR A 114 -6.90 0.93 3.31
C THR A 114 -6.27 1.03 4.69
N ALA A 115 -4.98 0.75 4.80
CA ALA A 115 -4.21 0.90 6.03
C ALA A 115 -3.32 2.15 5.93
N TYR A 116 -3.43 3.04 6.90
CA TYR A 116 -2.66 4.29 7.00
C TYR A 116 -1.65 4.16 8.14
N PHE A 117 -0.37 4.33 7.83
CA PHE A 117 0.74 4.30 8.77
C PHE A 117 1.39 5.69 8.87
N SER A 118 1.67 6.16 10.09
CA SER A 118 2.26 7.48 10.31
C SER A 118 3.04 7.59 11.62
N CYS A 119 4.00 8.53 11.68
CA CYS A 119 4.68 8.88 12.94
C CYS A 119 3.79 9.69 13.89
N ASN A 120 2.87 10.47 13.32
CA ASN A 120 2.00 11.36 14.08
C ASN A 120 0.67 10.66 14.33
N ALA A 121 0.18 10.72 15.58
CA ALA A 121 -1.19 10.34 15.86
C ALA A 121 -2.12 11.31 15.10
N VAL A 122 -3.10 10.76 14.37
CA VAL A 122 -4.18 11.55 13.75
C VAL A 122 -5.05 12.15 14.85
#